data_AF-A0A2A2ICZ6-F1
#
_entry.id   AF-A0A2A2ICZ6-F1
#
_cell.length_a   1.000
_cell.length_b   1.000
_cell.length_c   1.000
_cell.angle_alpha   90.00
_cell.angle_beta   90.00
_cell.angle_gamma   90.00
#
_symmetry.space_group_name_H-M   'P 1'
#
loop_
_entity.id
_entity.type
_entity.pdbx_description
1 polymer ?
#
loop_
_entity_poly.entity_id
_entity_poly.type
_entity_poly.pdbx_seq_one_letter_code
_entity_poly.pdbx_strand_id
1 'polypeptide(L)'
;MIMEKVGRNDPCPCGSGKKYKKCHGASNVVEISPELYNAELERLHSGLFAFAIDEYQFEMEKVTAQYLQPSLQNDEERMNSYMAGLTAWIILYEPIMDGETIFDLFYKKQQKKIRHERVRKAFAAWSVQAPSVYEILSITKEKAIW
;
A
#
# COMPACT_ATOMS: atom_id res chain seq x y z
N MET A 1 19.92 -18.08 39.41
CA MET A 1 19.71 -16.66 39.69
C MET A 1 18.36 -16.27 39.09
N ILE A 2 17.43 -15.82 39.92
CA ILE A 2 16.12 -15.31 39.51
C ILE A 2 16.32 -13.88 39.04
N MET A 3 16.22 -13.61 37.73
CA MET A 3 16.12 -12.23 37.22
C MET A 3 14.82 -11.64 37.77
N GLU A 4 14.92 -10.66 38.68
CA GLU A 4 13.76 -9.90 39.14
C GLU A 4 13.08 -9.23 37.93
N LYS A 5 11.76 -9.41 37.81
CA LYS A 5 10.98 -8.75 36.75
C LYS A 5 11.02 -7.24 37.00
N VAL A 6 11.58 -6.50 36.05
CA VAL A 6 11.57 -5.02 36.07
C VAL A 6 10.13 -4.49 36.17
N GLY A 7 9.88 -3.62 37.15
CA GLY A 7 8.58 -3.02 37.36
C GLY A 7 8.24 -2.01 36.26
N ARG A 8 6.96 -1.96 35.85
CA ARG A 8 6.50 -1.05 34.78
C ARG A 8 6.82 0.43 35.00
N ASN A 9 6.95 0.87 36.25
CA ASN A 9 7.24 2.26 36.58
C ASN A 9 8.73 2.55 36.83
N ASP A 10 9.58 1.53 36.84
CA ASP A 10 11.02 1.65 37.14
C ASP A 10 11.78 2.30 35.97
N PRO A 11 12.96 2.88 36.19
CA PRO A 11 13.84 3.29 35.11
C PRO A 11 14.12 2.14 34.15
N CYS A 12 14.06 2.41 32.85
CA CYS A 12 14.30 1.40 31.83
C CYS A 12 15.79 1.01 31.83
N PRO A 13 16.12 -0.29 31.86
CA PRO A 13 17.51 -0.76 31.97
C PRO A 13 18.39 -0.43 30.74
N CYS A 14 17.83 0.11 29.67
CA CYS A 14 18.56 0.55 28.47
C CYS A 14 19.30 1.90 28.65
N GLY A 15 19.26 2.50 29.84
CA GLY A 15 19.94 3.78 30.11
C GLY A 15 19.25 5.01 29.52
N SER A 16 18.04 4.87 28.95
CA SER A 16 17.32 5.99 28.32
C SER A 16 16.80 7.06 29.29
N GLY A 17 16.86 6.83 30.61
CA GLY A 17 16.25 7.69 31.63
C GLY A 17 14.71 7.66 31.66
N LYS A 18 14.04 6.91 30.77
CA LYS A 18 12.58 6.77 30.74
C LYS A 18 12.09 5.67 31.68
N LYS A 19 10.85 5.73 32.16
CA LYS A 19 10.19 4.60 32.85
C LYS A 19 10.01 3.41 31.90
N TYR A 20 10.10 2.18 32.40
CA TYR A 20 10.02 0.95 31.60
C TYR A 20 8.78 0.92 30.72
N LYS A 21 7.59 1.23 31.26
CA LYS A 21 6.32 1.31 30.49
C LYS A 21 6.26 2.37 29.39
N LYS A 22 7.20 3.33 29.38
CA LYS A 22 7.33 4.37 28.36
C LYS A 22 8.53 4.12 27.42
N CYS A 23 9.16 2.96 27.53
CA CYS A 23 10.30 2.53 26.74
C CYS A 23 10.07 1.06 26.33
N HIS A 24 10.91 0.11 26.75
CA HIS A 24 10.81 -1.29 26.35
C HIS A 24 9.56 -2.03 26.89
N GLY A 25 8.95 -1.54 27.97
CA GLY A 25 7.68 -2.03 28.50
C GLY A 25 6.46 -1.29 27.94
N ALA A 26 6.63 -0.50 26.87
CA ALA A 26 5.52 0.17 26.22
C ALA A 26 4.61 -0.87 25.55
N SER A 27 3.48 -1.12 26.19
CA SER A 27 2.35 -1.89 25.63
C SER A 27 1.62 -1.15 24.50
N ASN A 28 2.09 0.05 24.18
CA ASN A 28 1.46 0.98 23.23
C ASN A 28 1.89 0.74 21.79
N VAL A 29 2.51 -0.41 21.48
CA VAL A 29 2.26 -0.98 20.16
C VAL A 29 0.81 -1.43 20.22
N VAL A 30 -0.12 -0.48 20.03
CA VAL A 30 -1.42 -0.82 19.50
C VAL A 30 -1.06 -1.48 18.19
N GLU A 31 -1.03 -2.81 18.20
CA GLU A 31 -1.16 -3.61 17.01
C GLU A 31 -2.51 -3.18 16.46
N ILE A 32 -2.50 -2.11 15.67
CA ILE A 32 -3.67 -1.71 14.91
C ILE A 32 -3.99 -2.97 14.12
N SER A 33 -5.24 -3.40 14.25
CA SER A 33 -5.69 -4.63 13.66
C SER A 33 -5.35 -4.58 12.16
N PRO A 34 -4.72 -5.63 11.59
CA PRO A 34 -4.39 -5.67 10.17
C PRO A 34 -5.57 -5.27 9.28
N GLU A 35 -6.79 -5.56 9.72
CA GLU A 35 -8.05 -5.24 9.06
C GLU A 35 -8.26 -3.72 8.91
N LEU A 36 -7.93 -2.91 9.93
CA LEU A 36 -8.11 -1.45 9.86
C LEU A 36 -7.11 -0.82 8.89
N TYR A 37 -5.85 -1.31 8.89
CA TYR A 37 -4.84 -0.87 7.94
C TYR A 37 -5.21 -1.23 6.51
N ASN A 38 -5.63 -2.49 6.29
CA ASN A 38 -6.03 -2.98 4.99
C ASN A 38 -7.26 -2.22 4.49
N ALA A 39 -8.25 -1.96 5.35
CA ALA A 39 -9.43 -1.18 4.98
C ALA A 39 -9.09 0.26 4.54
N GLU A 40 -8.16 0.94 5.22
CA GLU A 40 -7.75 2.29 4.79
C GLU A 40 -6.95 2.25 3.47
N LEU A 41 -6.08 1.24 3.28
CA LEU A 41 -5.35 1.03 2.02
C LEU A 41 -6.30 0.72 0.86
N GLU A 42 -7.28 -0.17 1.06
CA GLU A 42 -8.29 -0.47 0.04
C GLU A 42 -9.11 0.76 -0.32
N ARG A 43 -9.49 1.58 0.67
CA ARG A 43 -10.19 2.85 0.40
C ARG A 43 -9.33 3.80 -0.44
N LEU A 44 -8.03 3.88 -0.18
CA LEU A 44 -7.10 4.71 -0.98
C LEU A 44 -6.94 4.15 -2.39
N HIS A 45 -6.82 2.82 -2.52
CA HIS A 45 -6.72 2.11 -3.78
C HIS A 45 -7.96 2.31 -4.65
N SER A 46 -9.17 2.07 -4.12
CA SER A 46 -10.42 2.33 -4.85
C SER A 46 -10.56 3.81 -5.20
N GLY A 47 -10.18 4.71 -4.29
CA GLY A 47 -10.21 6.15 -4.54
C GLY A 47 -9.25 6.59 -5.65
N LEU A 48 -8.07 5.96 -5.74
CA LEU A 48 -7.10 6.21 -6.79
C LEU A 48 -7.65 5.77 -8.16
N PHE A 49 -8.23 4.58 -8.23
CA PHE A 49 -8.85 4.07 -9.45
C PHE A 49 -10.02 4.94 -9.91
N ALA A 50 -10.93 5.30 -9.00
CA ALA A 50 -12.03 6.21 -9.32
C ALA A 50 -11.51 7.57 -9.83
N PHE A 51 -10.53 8.15 -9.14
CA PHE A 51 -9.89 9.40 -9.57
C PHE A 51 -9.25 9.31 -10.96
N ALA A 52 -8.59 8.19 -11.27
CA ALA A 52 -7.98 7.97 -12.58
C ALA A 52 -9.03 7.96 -13.71
N ILE A 53 -10.13 7.23 -13.51
CA ILE A 53 -11.21 7.13 -14.50
C ILE A 53 -11.99 8.44 -14.59
N ASP A 54 -12.47 8.98 -13.47
CA ASP A 54 -13.37 10.13 -13.46
C ASP A 54 -12.69 11.39 -14.02
N GLU A 55 -11.39 11.56 -13.81
CA GLU A 55 -10.67 12.79 -14.12
C GLU A 55 -9.69 12.66 -15.30
N TYR A 56 -9.22 11.45 -15.64
CA TYR A 56 -8.15 11.23 -16.61
C TYR A 56 -8.42 10.11 -17.62
N GLN A 57 -9.67 9.61 -17.72
CA GLN A 57 -10.00 8.53 -18.67
C GLN A 57 -9.52 8.83 -20.09
N PHE A 58 -9.76 10.05 -20.58
CA PHE A 58 -9.41 10.42 -21.96
C PHE A 58 -7.90 10.42 -22.21
N GLU A 59 -7.12 10.93 -21.26
CA GLU A 59 -5.67 10.91 -21.32
C GLU A 59 -5.14 9.47 -21.24
N MET A 60 -5.72 8.65 -20.36
CA MET A 60 -5.38 7.24 -20.25
C MET A 60 -5.67 6.47 -21.54
N GLU A 61 -6.79 6.73 -22.21
CA GLU A 61 -7.13 6.13 -23.51
C GLU A 61 -6.10 6.48 -24.59
N LYS A 62 -5.62 7.73 -24.62
CA LYS A 62 -4.56 8.16 -25.56
C LYS A 62 -3.26 7.40 -25.34
N VAL A 63 -2.85 7.22 -24.09
CA VAL A 63 -1.65 6.45 -23.76
C VAL A 63 -1.87 4.98 -24.11
N THR A 64 -2.99 4.41 -23.68
CA THR A 64 -3.35 3.00 -23.92
C THR A 64 -3.34 2.63 -25.40
N ALA A 65 -3.81 3.53 -26.28
CA ALA A 65 -3.81 3.33 -27.73
C ALA A 65 -2.40 3.10 -28.32
N GLN A 66 -1.34 3.58 -27.67
CA GLN A 66 0.05 3.39 -28.10
C GLN A 66 0.57 1.98 -27.77
N TYR A 67 -0.08 1.30 -26.84
CA TYR A 67 0.31 -0.01 -26.32
C TYR A 67 -0.67 -1.10 -26.73
N LEU A 68 -1.45 -0.90 -27.80
CA LEU A 68 -2.33 -1.93 -28.33
C LEU A 68 -1.51 -3.17 -28.74
N GLN A 69 -2.00 -4.35 -28.36
CA GLN A 69 -1.38 -5.63 -28.68
C GLN A 69 -2.31 -6.46 -29.58
N PRO A 70 -2.25 -6.29 -30.92
CA PRO A 70 -3.09 -7.06 -31.84
C PRO A 70 -2.92 -8.58 -31.69
N SER A 71 -1.73 -9.03 -31.29
CA SER A 71 -1.43 -10.44 -31.03
C SER A 71 -2.25 -11.05 -29.89
N LEU A 72 -2.81 -10.23 -29.00
CA LEU A 72 -3.64 -10.65 -27.87
C LEU A 72 -5.14 -10.59 -28.16
N GLN A 73 -5.58 -10.07 -29.33
CA GLN A 73 -7.00 -9.81 -29.59
C GLN A 73 -7.92 -11.04 -29.48
N ASN A 74 -7.39 -12.24 -29.76
CA ASN A 74 -8.16 -13.49 -29.73
C ASN A 74 -8.02 -14.26 -28.40
N ASP A 75 -7.35 -13.67 -27.40
CA ASP A 75 -7.10 -14.26 -26.08
C ASP A 75 -7.56 -13.28 -25.00
N GLU A 76 -8.85 -13.38 -24.65
CA GLU A 76 -9.51 -12.45 -23.72
C GLU A 76 -8.86 -12.45 -22.34
N GLU A 77 -8.51 -13.62 -21.80
CA GLU A 77 -7.89 -13.76 -20.48
C GLU A 77 -6.53 -13.06 -20.43
N ARG A 78 -5.70 -13.29 -21.45
CA ARG A 78 -4.39 -12.67 -21.55
C ARG A 78 -4.50 -11.17 -21.83
N MET A 79 -5.46 -10.76 -22.66
CA MET A 79 -5.75 -9.35 -22.89
C MET A 79 -6.16 -8.65 -21.59
N ASN A 80 -7.07 -9.24 -20.80
CA ASN A 80 -7.51 -8.68 -19.52
C ASN A 80 -6.34 -8.52 -18.54
N SER A 81 -5.48 -9.54 -18.44
CA SER A 81 -4.28 -9.48 -17.60
C SER A 81 -3.31 -8.40 -18.05
N TYR A 82 -3.09 -8.28 -19.37
CA TYR A 82 -2.26 -7.23 -19.96
C TYR A 82 -2.83 -5.83 -19.68
N MET A 83 -4.13 -5.64 -19.91
CA MET A 83 -4.79 -4.35 -19.72
C MET A 83 -4.81 -3.93 -18.25
N ALA A 84 -4.99 -4.88 -17.31
CA ALA A 84 -4.89 -4.60 -15.87
C ALA A 84 -3.47 -4.12 -15.49
N GLY A 85 -2.43 -4.79 -16.00
CA GLY A 85 -1.04 -4.40 -15.79
C GLY A 85 -0.71 -3.03 -16.40
N LEU A 86 -1.13 -2.80 -17.65
CA LEU A 86 -0.94 -1.53 -18.35
C LEU A 86 -1.65 -0.39 -17.63
N THR A 87 -2.89 -0.60 -17.18
CA THR A 87 -3.66 0.40 -16.41
C THR A 87 -2.94 0.76 -15.11
N ALA A 88 -2.49 -0.25 -14.35
CA ALA A 88 -1.74 -0.02 -13.12
C ALA A 88 -0.42 0.73 -13.39
N TRP A 89 0.28 0.38 -14.47
CA TRP A 89 1.51 1.06 -14.89
C TRP A 89 1.24 2.53 -15.26
N ILE A 90 0.21 2.82 -16.06
CA ILE A 90 -0.16 4.19 -16.43
C ILE A 90 -0.44 5.04 -15.19
N ILE A 91 -1.24 4.52 -14.26
CA ILE A 91 -1.61 5.25 -13.03
C ILE A 91 -0.39 5.59 -12.18
N LEU A 92 0.56 4.65 -12.05
CA LEU A 92 1.69 4.76 -11.12
C LEU A 92 2.94 5.38 -11.74
N TYR A 93 3.12 5.30 -13.06
CA TYR A 93 4.40 5.57 -13.71
C TYR A 93 4.35 6.48 -14.93
N GLU A 94 3.22 6.57 -15.63
CA GLU A 94 3.15 7.42 -16.82
C GLU A 94 2.89 8.88 -16.42
N PRO A 95 3.81 9.80 -16.76
CA PRO A 95 3.58 11.23 -16.54
C PRO A 95 2.51 11.73 -17.51
N ILE A 96 1.32 12.04 -16.99
CA ILE A 96 0.15 12.32 -17.81
C ILE A 96 -0.20 13.81 -17.87
N MET A 97 0.25 14.59 -16.89
CA MET A 97 -0.03 16.02 -16.78
C MET A 97 1.12 16.72 -16.07
N ASP A 98 1.70 17.75 -16.71
CA ASP A 98 2.80 18.57 -16.16
C ASP A 98 3.99 17.76 -15.60
N GLY A 99 4.26 16.60 -16.20
CA GLY A 99 5.33 15.69 -15.75
C GLY A 99 4.99 14.87 -14.50
N GLU A 100 3.75 14.88 -14.05
CA GLU A 100 3.28 14.11 -12.90
C GLU A 100 2.41 12.91 -13.31
N THR A 101 2.49 11.84 -12.53
CA THR A 101 1.62 10.66 -12.69
C THR A 101 0.25 10.90 -12.07
N ILE A 102 -0.75 10.09 -12.45
CA ILE A 102 -2.08 10.12 -11.81
C ILE A 102 -1.95 9.86 -10.30
N PHE A 103 -1.08 8.92 -9.92
CA PHE A 103 -0.79 8.64 -8.52
C PHE A 103 -0.25 9.86 -7.77
N ASP A 104 0.69 10.61 -8.33
CA ASP A 104 1.26 11.80 -7.67
C ASP A 104 0.17 12.86 -7.44
N LEU A 105 -0.65 13.11 -8.45
CA LEU A 105 -1.76 14.05 -8.40
C LEU A 105 -2.80 13.64 -7.33
N PHE A 106 -3.12 12.35 -7.27
CA PHE A 106 -4.01 11.81 -6.25
C PHE A 106 -3.39 11.88 -4.85
N TYR A 107 -2.14 11.46 -4.70
CA TYR A 107 -1.42 11.43 -3.43
C TYR A 107 -1.33 12.84 -2.84
N LYS A 108 -1.04 13.86 -3.65
CA LYS A 108 -1.04 15.27 -3.22
C LYS A 108 -2.37 15.70 -2.60
N LYS A 109 -3.50 15.25 -3.18
CA LYS A 109 -4.87 15.54 -2.70
C LYS A 109 -5.22 14.77 -1.41
N GLN A 110 -4.67 13.57 -1.21
CA GLN A 110 -5.09 12.66 -0.14
C GLN A 110 -4.13 12.55 1.04
N GLN A 111 -2.82 12.78 0.88
CA GLN A 111 -1.79 12.49 1.88
C GLN A 111 -2.07 13.10 3.27
N LYS A 112 -2.65 14.31 3.32
CA LYS A 112 -3.01 15.02 4.57
C LYS A 112 -4.24 14.43 5.26
N LYS A 113 -5.08 13.68 4.54
CA LYS A 113 -6.30 13.03 5.04
C LYS A 113 -6.03 11.62 5.59
N ILE A 114 -4.89 11.03 5.25
CA ILE A 114 -4.47 9.70 5.74
C ILE A 114 -4.14 9.82 7.23
N ARG A 115 -4.88 9.09 8.07
CA ARG A 115 -4.76 9.23 9.53
C ARG A 115 -3.54 8.49 10.08
N HIS A 116 -3.30 7.28 9.58
CA HIS A 116 -2.26 6.40 10.10
C HIS A 116 -0.95 6.56 9.34
N GLU A 117 0.13 6.85 10.06
CA GLU A 117 1.46 7.01 9.47
C GLU A 117 1.94 5.77 8.71
N ARG A 118 1.63 4.56 9.23
CA ARG A 118 1.96 3.31 8.54
C ARG A 118 1.28 3.20 7.18
N VAL A 119 0.00 3.56 7.08
CA VAL A 119 -0.76 3.56 5.83
C VAL A 119 -0.19 4.62 4.89
N ARG A 120 0.12 5.82 5.40
CA ARG A 120 0.72 6.89 4.60
C ARG A 120 2.03 6.45 3.97
N LYS A 121 2.92 5.81 4.74
CA LYS A 121 4.20 5.27 4.23
C LYS A 121 4.00 4.15 3.24
N ALA A 122 3.11 3.19 3.54
CA ALA A 122 2.83 2.06 2.66
C ALA A 122 2.28 2.53 1.32
N PHE A 123 1.29 3.43 1.34
CA PHE A 123 0.68 3.97 0.14
C PHE A 123 1.67 4.83 -0.67
N ALA A 124 2.45 5.71 0.00
CA ALA A 124 3.48 6.51 -0.68
C ALA A 124 4.55 5.67 -1.38
N ALA A 125 4.84 4.47 -0.86
CA ALA A 125 5.84 3.58 -1.45
C ALA A 125 5.36 2.90 -2.75
N TRP A 126 4.10 3.06 -3.16
CA TRP A 126 3.58 2.46 -4.39
C TRP A 126 4.17 3.09 -5.65
N SER A 127 4.44 4.41 -5.66
CA SER A 127 5.02 5.09 -6.83
C SER A 127 6.44 4.65 -7.16
N VAL A 128 7.11 3.95 -6.24
CA VAL A 128 8.49 3.47 -6.43
C VAL A 128 8.59 1.95 -6.57
N GLN A 129 7.47 1.21 -6.52
CA GLN A 129 7.43 -0.25 -6.61
C GLN A 129 6.77 -0.74 -7.91
N ALA A 130 7.53 -1.45 -8.73
CA ALA A 130 7.02 -1.96 -9.99
C ALA A 130 5.85 -2.95 -9.80
N PRO A 131 4.77 -2.86 -10.61
CA PRO A 131 3.71 -3.86 -10.62
C PRO A 131 4.32 -5.23 -10.93
N SER A 132 3.95 -6.24 -10.14
CA SER A 132 4.54 -7.57 -10.21
C SER A 132 3.45 -8.64 -10.18
N VAL A 133 3.62 -9.68 -10.98
CA VAL A 133 2.74 -10.86 -11.00
C VAL A 133 3.42 -12.00 -10.27
N TYR A 134 2.69 -12.69 -9.41
CA TYR A 134 3.21 -13.78 -8.59
C TYR A 134 2.38 -15.05 -8.77
N GLU A 135 3.06 -16.19 -8.79
CA GLU A 135 2.42 -17.51 -8.71
C GLU A 135 2.36 -17.96 -7.25
N ILE A 136 1.18 -18.34 -6.78
CA ILE A 136 1.00 -18.88 -5.43
C ILE A 136 1.29 -20.38 -5.48
N LEU A 137 2.48 -20.78 -5.01
CA LEU A 137 2.90 -22.18 -5.02
C LEU A 137 2.23 -23.04 -3.93
N SER A 138 1.93 -22.46 -2.76
CA SER A 138 1.29 -23.17 -1.65
C SER A 138 0.67 -22.21 -0.64
N ILE A 139 -0.43 -22.62 0.01
CA ILE A 139 -1.05 -21.88 1.11
C ILE A 139 -1.05 -22.77 2.36
N THR A 140 -0.32 -22.36 3.39
CA THR A 140 -0.35 -23.05 4.70
C THR A 140 -1.45 -22.44 5.56
N LYS A 141 -2.49 -23.23 5.90
CA LYS A 141 -3.48 -22.82 6.90
C LYS A 141 -2.94 -23.16 8.28
N GLU A 142 -2.48 -22.16 9.03
CA GLU A 142 -2.28 -22.34 10.47
C GLU A 142 -3.65 -22.57 11.13
N LYS A 143 -3.85 -23.75 11.71
CA LYS A 143 -5.01 -23.99 12.57
C LYS A 143 -4.88 -23.08 13.78
N ALA A 144 -5.81 -22.14 13.94
CA ALA A 144 -5.98 -21.42 15.21
C ALA A 144 -6.19 -22.46 16.32
N ILE A 145 -5.21 -22.54 17.23
CA ILE A 145 -5.32 -23.27 18.48
C ILE A 145 -6.12 -22.34 19.39
N TRP A 146 -7.41 -22.61 19.56
CA TRP A 146 -8.27 -21.94 20.54
C TRP A 146 -8.06 -22.56 21.92
#